data_AF-A0A7K0DR75-F1
#
_entry.id   AF-A0A7K0DR75-F1
#
_cell.length_a   1.000
_cell.length_b   1.000
_cell.length_c   1.000
_cell.angle_alpha   90.00
_cell.angle_beta   90.00
_cell.angle_gamma   90.00
#
_symmetry.space_group_name_H-M   'P 1'
#
loop_
_entity.id
_entity.type
_entity.pdbx_description
1 polymer ?
#
loop_
_entity_poly.entity_id
_entity_poly.type
_entity_poly.pdbx_seq_one_letter_code
_entity_poly.pdbx_strand_id
1 'polypeptide(L)'
;MSTLARHPDLAAAYMPLGVHLNFRSTLSDRVRELIILRVAHRRRSDYIWSHHQRSATAVGLSDTEIEAIRGGCLPDLFDQAVLDAVDELDDSAGLTDHTWAALSNYLDEQQRMDLVFTAGGYTLLAVAYNTFGIEPEVEAPR
;
A
#
# COMPACT_ATOMS: atom_id res chain seq x y z
N MET A 1 0.21 -16.61 0.54
CA MET A 1 -0.88 -17.02 1.48
C MET A 1 -0.59 -18.28 2.31
N SER A 2 0.38 -19.14 1.95
CA SER A 2 0.67 -20.39 2.68
C SER A 2 1.03 -20.18 4.16
N THR A 3 1.66 -19.05 4.51
CA THR A 3 2.06 -18.76 5.89
C THR A 3 0.90 -18.50 6.84
N LEU A 4 -0.07 -17.64 6.47
CA LEU A 4 -1.23 -17.36 7.33
C LEU A 4 -2.18 -18.57 7.44
N ALA A 5 -2.24 -19.43 6.43
CA ALA A 5 -3.04 -20.66 6.47
C ALA A 5 -2.63 -21.63 7.60
N ARG A 6 -1.41 -21.49 8.14
CA ARG A 6 -0.95 -22.25 9.32
C ARG A 6 -1.59 -21.79 10.64
N HIS A 7 -2.30 -20.66 10.64
CA HIS A 7 -3.11 -20.17 11.76
C HIS A 7 -4.52 -19.80 11.27
N PRO A 8 -5.43 -20.78 11.16
CA PRO A 8 -6.76 -20.57 10.56
C PRO A 8 -7.57 -19.45 11.20
N ASP A 9 -7.57 -19.35 12.53
CA ASP A 9 -8.34 -18.31 13.24
C ASP A 9 -7.83 -16.89 12.92
N LEU A 10 -6.51 -16.69 12.88
CA LEU A 10 -5.92 -15.41 12.47
C LEU A 10 -6.23 -15.09 11.01
N ALA A 11 -6.11 -16.09 10.12
CA ALA A 11 -6.45 -15.91 8.71
C ALA A 11 -7.92 -15.53 8.52
N ALA A 12 -8.83 -16.17 9.25
CA ALA A 12 -10.27 -15.87 9.21
C ALA A 12 -10.59 -14.47 9.71
N ALA A 13 -9.89 -13.98 10.74
CA ALA A 13 -10.04 -12.62 11.25
C ALA A 13 -9.47 -11.56 10.28
N TYR A 14 -8.34 -11.85 9.63
CA TYR A 14 -7.68 -10.91 8.73
C TYR A 14 -8.37 -10.83 7.35
N MET A 15 -8.89 -11.95 6.83
CA MET A 15 -9.40 -12.05 5.46
C MET A 15 -10.46 -11.00 5.11
N PRO A 16 -11.49 -10.72 5.94
CA PRO A 16 -12.49 -9.70 5.62
C PRO A 16 -11.88 -8.30 5.46
N LEU A 17 -10.90 -7.94 6.30
CA LEU A 17 -10.17 -6.68 6.18
C LEU A 17 -9.34 -6.67 4.89
N GLY A 18 -8.58 -7.75 4.62
CA GLY A 18 -7.81 -7.86 3.38
C GLY A 18 -8.68 -7.74 2.12
N VAL A 19 -9.88 -8.35 2.12
CA VAL A 19 -10.86 -8.22 1.04
C VAL A 19 -11.36 -6.79 0.90
N HIS A 20 -11.62 -6.09 2.00
CA HIS A 20 -12.00 -4.68 1.96
C HIS A 20 -10.91 -3.85 1.31
N LEU A 21 -9.68 -3.90 1.85
CA LEU A 21 -8.55 -3.10 1.36
C LEU A 21 -8.22 -3.36 -0.11
N ASN A 22 -8.37 -4.59 -0.60
CA ASN A 22 -8.01 -4.94 -1.98
C ASN A 22 -9.13 -4.74 -2.99
N PHE A 23 -10.39 -5.03 -2.62
CA PHE A 23 -11.48 -5.22 -3.58
C PHE A 23 -12.74 -4.42 -3.29
N ARG A 24 -12.94 -3.94 -2.05
CA ARG A 24 -14.13 -3.16 -1.68
C ARG A 24 -13.83 -1.74 -1.22
N SER A 25 -12.56 -1.36 -1.24
CA SER A 25 -12.11 -0.02 -0.94
C SER A 25 -12.77 0.99 -1.90
N THR A 26 -13.09 2.14 -1.35
CA THR A 26 -13.61 3.32 -2.05
C THR A 26 -12.53 4.09 -2.81
N LEU A 27 -11.26 3.74 -2.60
CA LEU A 27 -10.13 4.28 -3.36
C LEU A 27 -10.08 3.68 -4.76
N SER A 28 -9.68 4.49 -5.73
CA SER A 28 -9.34 3.99 -7.05
C SER A 28 -8.15 3.04 -6.97
N ASP A 29 -8.09 2.09 -7.91
CA ASP A 29 -7.01 1.09 -7.93
C ASP A 29 -5.63 1.76 -8.00
N ARG A 30 -5.48 2.84 -8.77
CA ARG A 30 -4.25 3.65 -8.82
C ARG A 30 -3.82 4.16 -7.45
N VAL A 31 -4.73 4.78 -6.70
CA VAL A 31 -4.41 5.34 -5.37
C VAL A 31 -4.02 4.23 -4.39
N ARG A 32 -4.69 3.07 -4.45
CA ARG A 32 -4.31 1.92 -3.62
C ARG A 32 -2.90 1.45 -3.95
N GLU A 33 -2.54 1.29 -5.22
CA GLU A 33 -1.21 0.85 -5.61
C GLU A 33 -0.11 1.85 -5.23
N LEU A 34 -0.38 3.17 -5.29
CA LEU A 34 0.55 4.19 -4.78
C LEU A 34 0.84 3.99 -3.28
N ILE A 35 -0.22 3.83 -2.48
CA ILE A 35 -0.12 3.60 -1.03
C ILE A 35 0.69 2.33 -0.76
N ILE A 36 0.32 1.23 -1.41
CA ILE A 36 0.89 -0.08 -1.16
C ILE A 36 2.37 -0.14 -1.55
N LEU A 37 2.73 0.38 -2.73
CA LEU A 37 4.12 0.43 -3.17
C LEU A 37 4.97 1.32 -2.26
N ARG A 38 4.44 2.47 -1.83
CA ARG A 38 5.17 3.34 -0.90
C ARG A 38 5.40 2.66 0.45
N VAL A 39 4.38 2.03 1.03
CA VAL A 39 4.53 1.23 2.26
C VAL A 39 5.54 0.11 2.08
N ALA A 40 5.45 -0.65 0.98
CA ALA A 40 6.36 -1.75 0.69
C ALA A 40 7.82 -1.28 0.64
N HIS A 41 8.07 -0.14 0.00
CA HIS A 41 9.39 0.48 -0.05
C HIS A 41 9.88 0.89 1.35
N ARG A 42 9.07 1.65 2.11
CA ARG A 42 9.42 2.12 3.45
C ARG A 42 9.71 1.00 4.44
N ARG A 43 8.94 -0.09 4.35
CA ARG A 43 9.09 -1.27 5.20
C ARG A 43 10.06 -2.31 4.65
N ARG A 44 10.73 -2.04 3.53
CA ARG A 44 11.70 -2.95 2.88
C ARG A 44 11.11 -4.34 2.62
N SER A 45 9.86 -4.39 2.17
CA SER A 45 9.15 -5.64 1.91
C SER A 45 9.16 -5.95 0.41
N ASP A 46 10.18 -6.68 -0.04
CA ASP A 46 10.36 -7.09 -1.44
C ASP A 46 9.20 -7.96 -1.95
N TYR A 47 8.59 -8.75 -1.06
CA TYR A 47 7.42 -9.58 -1.41
C TYR A 47 6.24 -8.71 -1.85
N ILE A 48 5.84 -7.74 -1.02
CA ILE A 48 4.74 -6.83 -1.34
C ILE A 48 5.09 -5.99 -2.57
N TRP A 49 6.33 -5.46 -2.64
CA TRP A 49 6.77 -4.67 -3.78
C TRP A 49 6.62 -5.43 -5.10
N SER A 50 7.19 -6.63 -5.19
CA SER A 50 7.16 -7.43 -6.43
C SER A 50 5.74 -7.85 -6.83
N HIS A 51 4.88 -8.16 -5.84
CA HIS A 51 3.49 -8.50 -6.10
C HIS A 51 2.70 -7.30 -6.65
N HIS A 52 2.84 -6.13 -6.01
CA HIS A 52 2.08 -4.94 -6.35
C HIS A 52 2.66 -4.13 -7.51
N GLN A 53 3.94 -4.30 -7.85
CA GLN A 53 4.49 -3.70 -9.06
C GLN A 53 3.73 -4.15 -10.31
N ARG A 54 3.37 -5.43 -10.40
CA ARG A 54 2.56 -5.96 -11.51
C ARG A 54 1.15 -5.37 -11.53
N SER A 55 0.51 -5.25 -10.36
CA SER A 55 -0.80 -4.63 -10.22
C SER A 55 -0.77 -3.14 -10.61
N ALA A 56 0.25 -2.40 -10.18
CA ALA A 56 0.47 -1.00 -10.52
C ALA A 56 0.58 -0.78 -12.03
N THR A 57 1.37 -1.61 -12.72
CA THR A 57 1.44 -1.57 -14.19
C THR A 57 0.10 -1.86 -14.84
N ALA A 58 -0.66 -2.84 -14.33
CA ALA A 58 -1.97 -3.21 -14.87
C ALA A 58 -3.03 -2.10 -14.74
N VAL A 59 -2.91 -1.25 -13.71
CA VAL A 59 -3.81 -0.09 -13.50
C VAL A 59 -3.26 1.20 -14.13
N GLY A 60 -2.18 1.11 -14.91
CA GLY A 60 -1.69 2.19 -15.75
C GLY A 60 -0.58 3.06 -15.15
N LEU A 61 0.05 2.67 -14.04
CA LEU A 61 1.30 3.33 -13.62
C LEU A 61 2.42 2.93 -14.58
N SER A 62 3.15 3.93 -15.08
CA SER A 62 4.36 3.73 -15.86
C SER A 62 5.52 3.25 -14.98
N ASP A 63 6.50 2.58 -15.59
CA ASP A 63 7.72 2.16 -14.88
C ASP A 63 8.46 3.36 -14.25
N THR A 64 8.38 4.53 -14.89
CA THR A 64 8.97 5.77 -14.37
C THR A 64 8.26 6.24 -13.11
N GLU A 65 6.93 6.20 -13.07
CA GLU A 65 6.16 6.54 -11.86
C GLU A 65 6.40 5.51 -10.75
N ILE A 66 6.40 4.22 -11.08
CA ILE A 66 6.68 3.15 -10.11
C ILE A 66 8.04 3.38 -9.45
N GLU A 67 9.06 3.76 -10.22
CA GLU A 67 10.38 4.02 -9.65
C GLU A 67 10.45 5.35 -8.89
N ALA A 68 9.70 6.35 -9.33
CA ALA A 68 9.56 7.62 -8.62
C ALA A 68 8.89 7.46 -7.24
N ILE A 69 8.01 6.47 -7.04
CA ILE A 69 7.42 6.13 -5.74
C ILE A 69 8.50 5.75 -4.71
N ARG A 70 9.60 5.10 -5.13
CA ARG A 70 10.74 4.84 -4.23
C ARG A 70 11.39 6.14 -3.78
N GLY A 71 11.56 7.08 -4.72
CA GLY A 71 12.07 8.42 -4.45
C GLY A 71 11.14 9.28 -3.59
N GLY A 72 9.85 8.96 -3.53
CA GLY A 72 8.86 9.74 -2.78
C GLY A 72 8.47 11.05 -3.46
N CYS A 73 8.68 11.16 -4.78
CA CYS A 73 8.44 12.39 -5.53
C CYS A 73 7.72 12.09 -6.85
N LEU A 74 6.48 12.55 -6.99
CA LEU A 74 5.65 12.45 -8.18
C LEU A 74 5.23 13.85 -8.67
N PRO A 75 5.09 14.05 -9.99
CA PRO A 75 4.75 15.35 -10.56
C PRO A 75 3.28 15.74 -10.35
N ASP A 76 2.39 14.75 -10.18
CA ASP A 76 0.98 15.00 -9.89
C ASP A 76 0.79 15.35 -8.41
N LEU A 77 0.08 16.45 -8.13
CA LEU A 77 -0.08 16.96 -6.78
C LEU A 77 -0.90 16.04 -5.89
N PHE A 78 -1.88 15.33 -6.45
CA PHE A 78 -2.70 14.42 -5.67
C PHE A 78 -1.93 13.14 -5.35
N ASP A 79 -1.27 12.55 -6.34
CA ASP A 79 -0.42 11.38 -6.12
C ASP A 79 0.72 11.69 -5.13
N GLN A 80 1.32 12.88 -5.19
CA GLN A 80 2.30 13.33 -4.21
C GLN A 80 1.71 13.39 -2.80
N ALA A 81 0.53 13.98 -2.62
CA ALA A 81 -0.13 14.04 -1.32
C ALA A 81 -0.44 12.65 -0.75
N VAL A 82 -0.68 11.65 -1.61
CA VAL A 82 -0.84 10.24 -1.19
C VAL A 82 0.49 9.67 -0.68
N LEU A 83 1.62 9.95 -1.35
CA LEU A 83 2.94 9.51 -0.89
C LEU A 83 3.33 10.18 0.44
N ASP A 84 3.10 11.50 0.55
CA ASP A 84 3.38 12.28 1.77
C ASP A 84 2.57 11.74 2.95
N ALA A 85 1.30 11.37 2.71
CA ALA A 85 0.45 10.78 3.75
C ALA A 85 0.98 9.44 4.24
N VAL A 86 1.47 8.58 3.34
CA VAL A 86 2.11 7.31 3.74
C VAL A 86 3.38 7.57 4.54
N ASP A 87 4.19 8.54 4.12
CA ASP A 87 5.42 8.91 4.81
C ASP A 87 5.14 9.42 6.23
N GLU A 88 4.21 10.37 6.39
CA GLU A 88 3.83 10.91 7.70
C GLU A 88 3.24 9.85 8.64
N LEU A 89 2.38 8.97 8.13
CA LEU A 89 1.81 7.86 8.92
C LEU A 89 2.89 6.90 9.39
N ASP A 90 3.92 6.65 8.58
CA ASP A 90 5.02 5.76 8.93
C ASP A 90 6.00 6.40 9.92
N ASP A 91 6.30 7.68 9.74
CA ASP A 91 7.27 8.44 10.53
C ASP A 91 6.71 8.88 11.89
N SER A 92 5.42 9.23 11.95
CA SER A 92 4.82 9.92 13.11
C SER A 92 3.52 9.31 13.61
N ALA A 93 3.01 8.24 12.98
CA ALA A 93 1.73 7.61 13.31
C ALA A 93 0.53 8.57 13.25
N GLY A 94 0.61 9.62 12.44
CA GLY A 94 -0.44 10.60 12.24
C GLY A 94 -0.22 11.40 10.97
N LEU A 95 -1.25 12.15 10.56
CA LEU A 95 -1.16 13.09 9.46
C LEU A 95 -1.17 14.51 10.00
N THR A 96 -0.40 15.39 9.38
CA THR A 96 -0.48 16.82 9.62
C THR A 96 -1.77 17.40 9.05
N ASP A 97 -2.25 18.51 9.60
CA ASP A 97 -3.42 19.22 9.07
C ASP A 97 -3.21 19.63 7.61
N HIS A 98 -1.97 19.93 7.22
CA HIS A 98 -1.61 20.28 5.85
C HIS A 98 -1.88 19.12 4.89
N THR A 99 -1.33 17.93 5.19
CA THR A 99 -1.49 16.74 4.35
C THR A 99 -2.94 16.27 4.33
N TRP A 100 -3.63 16.31 5.47
CA TRP A 100 -5.05 15.99 5.55
C TRP A 100 -5.92 16.94 4.69
N ALA A 101 -5.62 18.24 4.72
CA ALA A 101 -6.32 19.23 3.89
C ALA A 101 -6.01 19.03 2.40
N ALA A 102 -4.75 18.74 2.03
CA ALA A 102 -4.37 18.46 0.65
C ALA A 102 -5.17 17.29 0.07
N LEU A 103 -5.25 16.17 0.80
CA LEU A 103 -6.04 15.00 0.42
C LEU A 103 -7.53 15.31 0.30
N SER A 104 -8.08 16.17 1.16
CA SER A 104 -9.51 16.50 1.17
C SER A 104 -10.00 17.23 -0.10
N ASN A 105 -9.08 17.78 -0.90
CA ASN A 105 -9.43 18.38 -2.19
C ASN A 105 -9.78 17.33 -3.25
N TYR A 106 -9.38 16.07 -3.04
CA TYR A 106 -9.50 14.99 -4.02
C TYR A 106 -10.28 13.78 -3.48
N LEU A 107 -10.25 13.57 -2.17
CA LEU A 107 -10.84 12.42 -1.49
C LEU A 107 -11.95 12.85 -0.54
N ASP A 108 -13.06 12.12 -0.57
CA ASP A 108 -14.09 12.25 0.44
C ASP A 108 -13.65 11.66 1.80
N GLU A 109 -14.53 11.68 2.79
CA GLU A 109 -14.23 11.14 4.12
C GLU A 109 -13.96 9.63 4.11
N GLN A 110 -14.79 8.85 3.41
CA GLN A 110 -14.65 7.38 3.37
C GLN A 110 -13.36 6.98 2.66
N GLN A 111 -13.00 7.67 1.59
CA GLN A 111 -11.76 7.46 0.85
C GLN A 111 -10.53 7.79 1.69
N ARG A 112 -10.56 8.88 2.47
CA ARG A 112 -9.45 9.21 3.39
C ARG A 112 -9.33 8.17 4.51
N MET A 113 -10.44 7.65 5.02
CA MET A 113 -10.40 6.54 5.97
C MET A 113 -9.77 5.29 5.32
N ASP A 114 -10.18 4.93 4.11
CA ASP A 114 -9.60 3.81 3.38
C ASP A 114 -8.11 4.01 3.08
N LEU A 115 -7.64 5.23 2.83
CA LEU A 115 -6.21 5.53 2.68
C LEU A 115 -5.43 5.18 3.94
N VAL A 116 -5.88 5.66 5.09
CA VAL A 116 -5.24 5.39 6.39
C VAL A 116 -5.24 3.90 6.70
N PHE A 117 -6.38 3.22 6.49
CA PHE A 117 -6.49 1.77 6.74
C PHE A 117 -5.69 0.92 5.74
N THR A 118 -5.55 1.37 4.49
CA THR A 118 -4.69 0.69 3.50
C THR A 118 -3.23 0.81 3.91
N ALA A 119 -2.77 2.02 4.27
CA ALA A 119 -1.40 2.24 4.72
C ALA A 119 -1.06 1.42 5.99
N GLY A 120 -1.94 1.44 6.99
CA GLY A 120 -1.78 0.66 8.22
C GLY A 120 -1.86 -0.85 8.00
N GLY A 121 -2.82 -1.31 7.20
CA GLY A 121 -3.00 -2.73 6.88
C GLY A 121 -1.80 -3.32 6.13
N TYR A 122 -1.26 -2.60 5.15
CA TYR A 122 -0.06 -3.02 4.44
C TYR A 122 1.21 -2.88 5.28
N THR A 123 1.26 -1.96 6.24
CA THR A 123 2.35 -1.89 7.22
C THR A 123 2.36 -3.14 8.10
N LEU A 124 1.21 -3.57 8.61
CA LEU A 124 1.06 -4.82 9.35
C LEU A 124 1.52 -6.01 8.51
N LEU A 125 1.06 -6.11 7.26
CA LEU A 125 1.48 -7.19 6.36
C LEU A 125 2.98 -7.18 6.10
N ALA A 126 3.57 -6.01 5.84
CA ALA A 126 5.00 -5.90 5.58
C ALA A 126 5.82 -6.39 6.79
N VAL A 127 5.44 -5.98 8.01
CA VAL A 127 6.07 -6.46 9.24
C VAL A 127 5.93 -7.98 9.37
N ALA A 128 4.72 -8.51 9.16
CA ALA A 128 4.47 -9.95 9.25
C ALA A 128 5.29 -10.73 8.21
N TYR A 129 5.28 -10.32 6.95
CA TYR A 129 5.96 -11.02 5.86
C TYR A 129 7.46 -10.99 6.01
N ASN A 130 8.03 -9.84 6.37
CA ASN A 130 9.45 -9.72 6.67
C ASN A 130 9.85 -10.61 7.86
N THR A 131 9.04 -10.60 8.93
CA THR A 131 9.31 -11.41 10.13
C THR A 131 9.22 -12.91 9.85
N PHE A 132 8.27 -13.31 9.02
CA PHE A 132 8.06 -14.72 8.66
C PHE A 132 9.01 -15.19 7.55
N GLY A 133 9.86 -14.32 7.00
CA GLY A 133 10.78 -14.65 5.92
C GLY A 133 10.06 -15.06 4.64
N ILE A 134 8.94 -14.40 4.31
CA ILE A 134 8.24 -14.67 3.05
C ILE A 134 9.00 -13.97 1.93
N GLU A 135 9.64 -14.76 1.08
CA GLU A 135 10.36 -14.28 -0.09
C GLU A 135 9.42 -14.08 -1.29
N PRO A 136 9.72 -13.12 -2.18
CA PRO A 136 9.08 -13.02 -3.49
C PRO A 136 9.02 -14.37 -4.19
N GLU A 137 7.93 -14.63 -4.90
CA GLU A 137 7.89 -15.77 -5.82
C GLU A 137 8.94 -15.54 -6.92
N VAL A 138 9.96 -16.38 -6.98
CA VAL A 138 10.90 -16.40 -8.11
C VAL A 138 10.09 -16.82 -9.33
N GLU A 139 9.89 -15.91 -10.29
CA GLU A 139 9.29 -16.28 -11.56
C GLU A 139 10.14 -17.41 -12.18
N ALA A 140 9.51 -18.56 -12.41
CA ALA A 140 10.16 -19.65 -13.13
C ALA A 140 10.57 -19.12 -14.53
N PRO A 141 11.79 -19.38 -15.01
CA PRO A 141 12.19 -18.94 -16.34
C PRO A 141 11.19 -19.49 -17.38
N ARG A 142 10.70 -18.60 -18.25
CA ARG A 142 9.85 -18.95 -19.39
C ARG A 142 10.58 -19.86 -20.37
#